data_AF-A0A6H3S5W2-F1
#
_entry.id   AF-A0A6H3S5W2-F1
#
_cell.length_a   1.000
_cell.length_b   1.000
_cell.length_c   1.000
_cell.angle_alpha   90.00
_cell.angle_beta   90.00
_cell.angle_gamma   90.00
#
_symmetry.space_group_name_H-M   'P 1'
#
loop_
_entity.id
_entity.type
_entity.pdbx_description
1 polymer ?
#
loop_
_entity_poly.entity_id
_entity_poly.type
_entity_poly.pdbx_seq_one_letter_code
_entity_poly.pdbx_strand_id
1 'polypeptide(L)' 'MQELNIKNETQVETWFRWYKNGETHRFHQQKGKQYSYEKGMAELSEIDQLKLELKRKEVELEILKKYKELERKCRIK' A
#
# COMPACT_ATOMS: atom_id res chain seq x y z
N MET A 1 -4.79 -11.66 11.66
CA MET A 1 -3.89 -10.49 11.71
C MET A 1 -2.41 -10.89 11.67
N GLN A 2 -1.94 -11.71 12.62
CA GLN A 2 -0.54 -12.21 12.64
C GLN A 2 -0.15 -13.00 11.38
N GLU A 3 -1.02 -13.86 10.86
CA GLU A 3 -0.76 -14.65 9.63
C GLU A 3 -0.44 -13.80 8.39
N LEU A 4 -1.02 -12.60 8.30
CA LEU A 4 -0.80 -11.67 7.19
C LEU A 4 0.23 -10.59 7.55
N ASN A 5 0.90 -10.74 8.70
CA ASN A 5 1.84 -9.79 9.27
C ASN A 5 1.25 -8.36 9.39
N ILE A 6 -0.03 -8.27 9.78
CA ILE A 6 -0.73 -7.00 9.97
C ILE A 6 -0.74 -6.68 11.47
N LYS A 7 -0.16 -5.54 11.82
CA LYS A 7 0.11 -5.17 13.22
C LYS A 7 -1.13 -4.70 13.99
N ASN A 8 -2.08 -4.02 13.35
CA ASN A 8 -3.27 -3.43 14.01
C ASN A 8 -4.47 -3.38 13.05
N GLU A 9 -5.67 -3.68 13.53
CA GLU A 9 -6.93 -3.70 12.78
C GLU A 9 -7.27 -2.34 12.15
N THR A 10 -6.98 -1.24 12.84
CA THR A 10 -7.14 0.13 12.29
C THR A 10 -6.33 0.34 11.00
N GLN A 11 -5.26 -0.44 10.78
CA GLN A 11 -4.53 -0.45 9.51
C GLN A 11 -5.40 -0.96 8.37
N VAL A 12 -6.14 -2.04 8.62
CA VAL A 12 -7.03 -2.67 7.66
C VAL A 12 -8.20 -1.75 7.34
N GLU A 13 -8.78 -1.10 8.35
CA GLU A 13 -9.84 -0.11 8.15
C GLU A 13 -9.38 1.07 7.29
N THR A 14 -8.18 1.58 7.56
CA THR A 14 -7.57 2.64 6.75
C THR A 14 -7.36 2.18 5.31
N TRP A 15 -6.83 0.96 5.12
CA TRP A 15 -6.64 0.39 3.81
C TRP A 15 -7.95 0.20 3.05
N PHE A 16 -9.01 -0.23 3.74
CA PHE A 16 -10.33 -0.38 3.16
C PHE A 16 -10.90 0.96 2.69
N ARG A 17 -10.76 2.02 3.48
CA ARG A 17 -11.16 3.38 3.08
C ARG A 17 -10.43 3.84 1.83
N TRP A 18 -9.09 3.69 1.78
CA TRP A 18 -8.32 4.07 0.60
C TRP A 18 -8.72 3.26 -0.63
N TYR A 19 -8.91 1.95 -0.49
CA TYR A 19 -9.38 1.10 -1.58
C TYR A 19 -10.75 1.54 -2.11
N LYS A 20 -11.71 1.78 -1.22
CA LYS A 20 -13.05 2.31 -1.55
C LYS A 20 -12.99 3.65 -2.30
N ASN A 21 -12.05 4.51 -1.92
CA ASN A 21 -11.89 5.83 -2.50
C ASN A 21 -10.98 5.85 -3.75
N GLY A 22 -10.41 4.72 -4.17
CA GLY A 22 -9.44 4.67 -5.27
C GLY A 22 -8.07 5.30 -4.93
N GLU A 23 -7.78 5.53 -3.65
CA GLU A 23 -6.54 6.15 -3.17
C GLU A 23 -5.41 5.13 -2.99
N THR A 24 -5.27 4.17 -3.91
CA THR A 24 -4.30 3.06 -3.77
C THR A 24 -2.85 3.53 -3.78
N HIS A 25 -2.57 4.70 -4.35
CA HIS A 25 -1.27 5.37 -4.28
C HIS A 25 -0.77 5.60 -2.84
N ARG A 26 -1.67 5.64 -1.84
CA ARG A 26 -1.34 5.78 -0.42
C ARG A 26 -0.76 4.50 0.18
N PHE A 27 -0.99 3.34 -0.43
CA PHE A 27 -0.47 2.05 0.07
C PHE A 27 1.06 1.99 0.10
N HIS A 28 1.73 2.72 -0.78
CA HIS A 28 3.18 2.82 -0.77
C HIS A 28 3.73 3.55 0.47
N GLN A 29 2.92 4.38 1.11
CA GLN A 29 3.41 5.23 2.18
C GLN A 29 3.59 4.42 3.47
N GLN A 30 4.86 4.27 3.89
CA GLN A 30 5.18 3.62 5.15
C GLN A 30 4.56 4.42 6.31
N LYS A 31 3.91 3.70 7.23
CA LYS A 31 3.41 4.31 8.46
C LYS A 31 4.56 4.95 9.24
N GLY A 32 4.44 6.25 9.53
CA GLY A 32 5.46 7.01 10.27
C GLY A 32 6.48 7.76 9.39
N LYS A 33 6.36 7.71 8.06
CA LYS A 33 7.10 8.60 7.15
C LYS A 33 6.19 9.75 6.71
N GLN A 34 6.74 10.95 6.58
CA GLN A 34 6.02 12.11 6.07
C GLN A 34 5.64 11.92 4.59
N TYR A 35 4.51 12.49 4.19
CA TYR A 35 4.03 12.45 2.81
C TYR A 35 5.03 13.12 1.86
N SER A 36 5.59 12.34 0.94
CA SER A 36 6.49 12.79 -0.13
C SER A 36 6.10 12.14 -1.46
N TYR A 37 4.81 12.17 -1.79
CA TYR A 37 4.39 11.91 -3.16
C TYR A 37 4.96 13.07 -3.99
N GLU A 38 5.77 12.77 -4.99
CA GLU A 38 6.39 13.74 -5.93
C GLU A 38 7.62 14.51 -5.43
N LYS A 39 7.79 14.73 -4.12
CA LYS A 39 8.96 15.44 -3.61
C LYS A 39 10.23 14.60 -3.81
N GLY A 40 11.07 15.01 -4.78
CA GLY A 40 12.33 14.35 -5.14
C GLY A 40 12.29 13.47 -6.38
N MET A 41 11.16 13.36 -7.11
CA MET A 41 11.16 12.66 -8.42
C MET A 41 11.67 13.55 -9.57
N ALA A 42 11.47 14.87 -9.49
CA ALA A 42 11.84 15.81 -10.56
C ALA A 42 13.37 15.88 -10.83
N GLU A 43 14.20 15.49 -9.85
CA GLU A 43 15.67 15.54 -9.96
C GLU A 43 16.28 14.15 -10.29
N LEU A 44 15.48 13.08 -10.34
CA LEU A 44 15.95 11.72 -10.60
C LEU A 44 16.03 11.44 -12.10
N SER A 45 17.00 10.60 -12.49
CA SER A 45 17.08 10.03 -13.83
C SER A 45 15.84 9.19 -14.14
N GLU A 46 15.46 9.07 -15.42
CA GLU A 46 14.32 8.23 -15.84
C GLU A 46 14.41 6.80 -15.31
N ILE A 47 15.61 6.23 -15.29
CA ILE A 47 15.86 4.87 -14.77
C ILE A 47 15.56 4.79 -13.27
N ASP A 48 15.96 5.80 -12.50
CA ASP A 48 15.74 5.80 -11.05
C ASP A 48 14.27 6.08 -10.69
N GLN A 49 13.59 6.91 -11.49
CA GLN A 49 12.15 7.10 -11.39
C GLN A 49 11.40 5.78 -11.64
N LEU A 50 11.74 5.06 -12.70
CA LEU A 50 11.15 3.76 -13.03
C LEU A 50 11.40 2.71 -11.95
N LYS A 51 12.62 2.62 -11.39
CA LYS A 51 12.92 1.72 -10.28
C LYS A 51 12.10 2.03 -9.04
N LEU A 52 11.88 3.31 -8.74
CA LEU A 52 11.07 3.74 -7.62
C LEU A 52 9.59 3.39 -7.84
N GLU A 53 9.09 3.59 -9.06
CA GLU A 53 7.73 3.22 -9.42
C GLU A 53 7.50 1.70 -9.37
N LEU A 54 8.48 0.91 -9.81
CA LEU A 54 8.43 -0.54 -9.71
C LEU A 54 8.30 -0.99 -8.24
N LYS A 55 9.14 -0.46 -7.34
CA LYS A 55 9.02 -0.73 -5.89
C LYS A 55 7.67 -0.32 -5.31
N ARG A 56 7.12 0.81 -5.77
CA ARG A 56 5.77 1.26 -5.36
C ARG A 56 4.71 0.25 -5.73
N LYS A 57 4.76 -0.24 -6.97
CA LYS A 57 3.82 -1.22 -7.50
C LYS A 57 3.93 -2.56 -6.79
N GLU A 58 5.14 -3.01 -6.43
CA GLU A 58 5.35 -4.22 -5.64
C GLU A 58 4.65 -4.15 -4.27
N VAL A 59 4.82 -3.03 -3.55
CA VAL A 59 4.18 -2.82 -2.24
C VAL A 59 2.65 -2.74 -2.37
N GLU A 60 2.15 -2.01 -3.38
CA GLU A 60 0.72 -1.93 -3.67
C GLU A 60 0.12 -3.33 -3.89
N LEU A 61 0.79 -4.17 -4.69
CA LEU A 61 0.36 -5.54 -4.95
C LEU A 61 0.39 -6.42 -3.69
N GLU A 62 1.40 -6.28 -2.83
CA GLU A 62 1.49 -7.03 -1.57
C GLU A 62 0.29 -6.71 -0.65
N ILE A 63 -0.04 -5.42 -0.50
CA ILE A 63 -1.16 -4.97 0.34
C ILE A 63 -2.49 -5.44 -0.24
N LEU A 64 -2.68 -5.35 -1.55
CA LEU A 64 -3.89 -5.83 -2.21
C LEU A 64 -4.06 -7.35 -2.06
N LYS A 65 -2.97 -8.12 -2.14
CA LYS A 65 -3.01 -9.57 -1.86
C LYS A 65 -3.46 -9.85 -0.42
N LYS A 66 -2.89 -9.15 0.57
CA LYS A 66 -3.31 -9.28 1.98
C LYS A 66 -4.77 -8.90 2.18
N TYR A 67 -5.24 -7.85 1.53
CA TYR A 67 -6.64 -7.43 1.58
C TYR A 67 -7.58 -8.48 0.99
N LYS A 68 -7.27 -9.04 -0.20
CA LYS A 68 -8.10 -10.10 -0.81
C LYS A 68 -8.18 -11.34 0.08
N GLU A 69 -7.08 -11.73 0.72
CA GLU A 69 -7.08 -12.85 1.66
C GLU A 69 -7.94 -12.56 2.91
N LEU A 70 -7.90 -11.33 3.43
CA LEU A 70 -8.82 -10.92 4.50
C LEU A 70 -10.27 -10.95 4.04
N GLU A 71 -10.59 -10.39 2.88
CA GLU A 71 -11.95 -10.37 2.33
C GLU A 71 -12.50 -11.78 2.16
N ARG A 72 -11.71 -12.72 1.64
CA ARG A 72 -12.07 -14.14 1.53
C ARG A 72 -12.37 -14.74 2.90
N LYS A 73 -11.49 -14.54 3.88
CA LYS A 73 -11.69 -15.05 5.25
C LYS A 73 -12.92 -14.46 5.93
N CYS A 74 -13.23 -13.19 5.69
CA CYS A 74 -14.41 -12.53 6.22
C CYS A 74 -15.71 -12.98 5.53
N ARG A 75 -15.68 -13.34 4.24
CA ARG A 75 -16.85 -13.87 3.52
C ARG A 75 -17.19 -15.32 3.85
N ILE A 76 -16.23 -16.09 4.34
CA ILE A 76 -16.39 -17.51 4.69
C ILE A 76 -16.93 -17.69 6.13
N LYS A 77 -16.88 -16.64 6.95
CA LYS A 77 -17.54 -16.58 8.27
C LYS A 77 -18.96 -16.07 8.16
#